data_AF-A0A2V8VH48-F1
#
_entry.id   AF-A0A2V8VH48-F1
#
_cell.length_a   1.000
_cell.length_b   1.000
_cell.length_c   1.000
_cell.angle_alpha   90.00
_cell.angle_beta   90.00
_cell.angle_gamma   90.00
#
_symmetry.space_group_name_H-M   'P 1'
#
loop_
_entity.id
_entity.type
_entity.pdbx_description
1 polymer ?
#
loop_
_entity_poly.entity_id
_entity_poly.type
_entity_poly.pdbx_seq_one_letter_code
_entity_poly.pdbx_strand_id
1 'polypeptide(L)'
;MWVPFAFEPKQTTDDARHDNSWGMMARLKPSVTLAYAQRRIDALNKSNIERFPKLRKLLEEARFQTRVAALKDELVKSVRPILYLLQAAVAFVLLIGCVNVANLMLVRSNIRMKEMAIRFSLGAGRWRLARQLLTESVMLAALGGLGGVLVGFARRKCSHRWRGASV
;
A
#
# COMPACT_ATOMS: atom_id res chain seq x y z
N MET A 1 9.37 -17.83 26.37
CA MET A 1 10.74 -17.69 26.93
C MET A 1 11.65 -17.24 25.79
N TRP A 2 12.28 -16.06 25.88
CA TRP A 2 13.26 -15.62 24.89
C TRP A 2 14.60 -16.24 25.26
N VAL A 3 15.16 -17.07 24.38
CA VAL A 3 16.50 -17.64 24.56
C VAL A 3 17.42 -16.85 23.63
N PRO A 4 18.46 -16.16 24.14
CA PRO A 4 19.44 -15.52 23.29
C PRO A 4 20.10 -16.59 22.42
N PHE A 5 20.06 -16.39 21.11
CA PHE A 5 20.67 -17.28 20.15
C PHE A 5 22.20 -17.18 20.30
N ALA A 6 22.83 -18.21 20.87
CA ALA A 6 24.27 -18.34 20.92
C ALA A 6 24.69 -19.34 19.83
N PHE A 7 25.49 -18.90 18.87
CA PHE A 7 26.05 -19.80 17.86
C PHE A 7 26.99 -20.79 18.55
N GLU A 8 26.80 -22.09 18.30
CA GLU A 8 27.76 -23.10 18.72
C GLU A 8 29.09 -22.91 17.96
N PRO A 9 30.24 -23.32 18.53
CA PRO A 9 31.54 -23.20 17.86
C PRO A 9 31.55 -23.80 16.44
N LYS A 10 30.83 -24.91 16.24
CA LYS A 10 30.67 -25.56 14.94
C LYS A 10 29.83 -24.76 13.94
N GLN A 11 28.94 -23.89 14.38
CA GLN A 11 28.14 -23.01 13.52
C GLN A 11 28.91 -21.73 13.13
N THR A 12 30.00 -21.43 13.83
CA THR A 12 30.88 -20.29 13.52
C THR A 12 32.00 -20.64 12.53
N THR A 13 32.19 -21.94 12.22
CA THR A 13 33.20 -22.39 11.26
C THR A 13 32.84 -21.99 9.83
N ASP A 14 33.87 -21.85 9.01
CA ASP A 14 33.76 -21.39 7.62
C ASP A 14 32.90 -22.34 6.74
N ASP A 15 32.82 -23.62 7.10
CA ASP A 15 31.98 -24.61 6.40
C ASP A 15 30.47 -24.45 6.67
N ALA A 16 30.08 -23.82 7.79
CA ALA A 16 28.67 -23.64 8.20
C ALA A 16 28.09 -22.26 7.85
N ARG A 17 28.93 -21.31 7.39
CA ARG A 17 28.56 -19.90 7.15
C ARG A 17 27.56 -19.67 6.01
N HIS A 18 27.36 -20.66 5.15
CA HIS A 18 26.48 -20.57 3.97
C HIS A 18 25.14 -21.31 4.14
N ASP A 19 24.78 -21.70 5.36
CA ASP A 19 23.40 -22.07 5.67
C ASP A 19 22.53 -20.81 5.64
N ASN A 20 21.99 -20.51 4.45
CA ASN A 20 21.35 -19.23 4.11
C ASN A 20 19.88 -19.13 4.59
N SER A 21 19.51 -19.85 5.65
CA SER A 21 18.14 -19.91 6.17
C SER A 21 17.76 -18.75 7.11
N TRP A 22 18.62 -17.73 7.28
CA TRP A 22 18.48 -16.70 8.30
C TRP A 22 18.17 -15.30 7.75
N GLY A 23 17.18 -14.65 8.35
CA GLY A 23 16.91 -13.21 8.14
C GLY A 23 17.80 -12.35 9.04
N MET A 24 18.72 -11.59 8.46
CA MET A 24 19.56 -10.66 9.22
C MET A 24 18.86 -9.32 9.41
N MET A 25 18.70 -8.90 10.67
CA MET A 25 18.17 -7.59 11.03
C MET A 25 19.24 -6.78 11.77
N ALA A 26 19.44 -5.54 11.35
CA ALA A 26 20.42 -4.63 11.96
C ALA A 26 19.88 -3.21 12.04
N ARG A 27 20.33 -2.47 13.05
CA ARG A 27 20.01 -1.04 13.21
C ARG A 27 21.14 -0.19 12.61
N LEU A 28 20.80 0.66 11.65
CA LEU A 28 21.75 1.64 11.12
C LEU A 28 22.04 2.72 12.16
N LYS A 29 23.28 3.24 12.18
CA LYS A 29 23.61 4.46 12.92
C LYS A 29 22.82 5.65 12.34
N PRO A 30 22.43 6.66 13.14
CA PRO A 30 21.56 7.75 12.67
C PRO A 30 22.08 8.52 11.44
N SER A 31 23.40 8.63 11.27
CA SER A 31 24.06 9.34 10.17
C SER A 31 24.26 8.50 8.90
N VAL A 32 23.84 7.23 8.89
CA VAL A 32 24.15 6.29 7.81
C VAL A 32 22.93 6.05 6.94
N THR A 33 23.09 6.24 5.63
CA THR A 33 22.05 5.97 4.65
C THR A 33 22.00 4.48 4.26
N LEU A 34 20.83 4.01 3.83
CA LEU A 34 20.67 2.65 3.29
C LEU A 34 21.60 2.38 2.12
N ALA A 35 21.80 3.36 1.23
CA ALA A 35 22.73 3.24 0.10
C ALA A 35 24.18 3.03 0.56
N TYR A 36 24.61 3.72 1.61
CA TYR A 36 25.94 3.49 2.19
C TYR A 36 26.05 2.09 2.80
N ALA A 37 25.02 1.63 3.51
CA ALA A 37 24.98 0.28 4.06
C ALA A 37 25.04 -0.80 2.97
N GLN A 38 24.28 -0.64 1.88
CA GLN A 38 24.33 -1.53 0.72
C GLN A 38 25.74 -1.64 0.15
N ARG A 39 26.41 -0.50 -0.11
CA ARG A 39 27.79 -0.51 -0.63
C ARG A 39 28.78 -1.26 0.28
N ARG A 40 28.64 -1.12 1.60
CA ARG A 40 29.49 -1.85 2.55
C ARG A 40 29.23 -3.35 2.52
N ILE A 41 27.96 -3.76 2.39
CA ILE A 41 27.60 -5.17 2.25
C ILE A 41 28.06 -5.73 0.91
N ASP A 42 27.97 -4.96 -0.18
CA ASP A 42 28.48 -5.37 -1.50
C ASP A 42 30.01 -5.59 -1.47
N ALA A 43 30.75 -4.68 -0.82
CA ALA A 43 32.18 -4.83 -0.63
C ALA A 43 32.53 -6.07 0.21
N LEU A 44 31.75 -6.33 1.27
CA LEU A 44 31.91 -7.52 2.11
C LEU A 44 31.64 -8.81 1.31
N ASN A 45 30.54 -8.85 0.56
CA ASN A 45 30.18 -9.98 -0.29
C ASN A 45 31.26 -10.27 -1.33
N LYS A 46 31.83 -9.22 -1.96
CA LYS A 46 32.95 -9.36 -2.88
C LYS A 46 34.17 -10.00 -2.20
N SER A 47 34.56 -9.49 -1.03
CA SER A 47 35.69 -10.04 -0.26
C SER A 47 35.44 -11.48 0.23
N ASN A 48 34.19 -11.84 0.51
CA ASN A 48 33.82 -13.19 0.92
C ASN A 48 33.92 -14.18 -0.25
N ILE A 49 33.50 -13.79 -1.45
CA ILE A 49 33.62 -14.65 -2.65
C ILE A 49 35.08 -15.06 -2.90
N GLU A 50 36.04 -14.15 -2.67
CA GLU A 50 37.47 -14.43 -2.78
C GLU A 50 37.99 -15.41 -1.73
N ARG A 51 37.40 -15.41 -0.52
CA ARG A 51 37.76 -16.33 0.57
C ARG A 51 37.21 -17.74 0.40
N PHE A 52 36.17 -17.93 -0.41
CA PHE A 52 35.49 -19.22 -0.59
C PHE A 52 35.54 -19.71 -2.05
N PRO A 53 36.70 -20.14 -2.56
CA PRO A 53 36.88 -20.55 -3.95
C PRO A 53 35.99 -21.73 -4.36
N LYS A 54 35.64 -22.63 -3.43
CA LYS A 54 34.72 -23.75 -3.67
C LYS A 54 33.28 -23.29 -4.00
N LEU A 55 32.85 -22.18 -3.42
CA LEU A 55 31.48 -21.64 -3.58
C LEU A 55 31.42 -20.49 -4.58
N ARG A 56 32.57 -19.95 -4.99
CA ARG A 56 32.67 -18.83 -5.95
C ARG A 56 31.84 -19.05 -7.21
N LYS A 57 32.00 -20.21 -7.87
CA LYS A 57 31.27 -20.52 -9.11
C LYS A 57 29.75 -20.52 -8.89
N LEU A 58 29.29 -21.12 -7.79
CA LEU A 58 27.88 -21.16 -7.41
C LEU A 58 27.32 -19.76 -7.11
N LEU A 59 28.07 -18.95 -6.35
CA LEU A 59 27.66 -17.60 -5.96
C LEU A 59 27.62 -16.62 -7.16
N GLU A 60 28.57 -16.75 -8.09
CA GLU A 60 28.61 -15.97 -9.34
C GLU A 60 27.44 -16.36 -10.27
N GLU A 61 27.20 -17.66 -10.48
CA GLU A 61 26.08 -18.16 -11.31
C GLU A 61 24.71 -17.78 -10.71
N ALA A 62 24.55 -17.89 -9.39
CA ALA A 62 23.33 -17.52 -8.69
C ALA A 62 23.12 -16.00 -8.55
N ARG A 63 24.10 -15.18 -9.00
CA ARG A 63 24.13 -13.73 -8.79
C ARG A 63 23.84 -13.35 -7.34
N PHE A 64 24.47 -14.04 -6.41
CA PHE A 64 24.20 -13.88 -4.99
C PHE A 64 24.45 -12.44 -4.55
N GLN A 65 23.40 -11.76 -4.09
CA GLN A 65 23.45 -10.40 -3.61
C GLN A 65 22.64 -10.28 -2.33
N THR A 66 23.29 -9.82 -1.27
CA THR A 66 22.61 -9.46 -0.03
C THR A 66 22.04 -8.06 -0.16
N ARG A 67 20.72 -7.97 -0.29
CA ARG A 67 20.02 -6.68 -0.38
C ARG A 67 19.74 -6.12 1.01
N VAL A 68 20.16 -4.88 1.22
CA VAL A 68 19.82 -4.06 2.39
C VAL A 68 18.54 -3.29 2.07
N ALA A 69 17.47 -3.60 2.79
CA ALA A 69 16.18 -2.91 2.68
C ALA A 69 15.75 -2.37 4.04
N ALA A 70 14.90 -1.34 4.03
CA ALA A 70 14.26 -0.89 5.26
C ALA A 70 13.36 -2.01 5.79
N LEU A 71 13.46 -2.31 7.09
CA LEU A 71 12.67 -3.39 7.71
C LEU A 71 11.17 -3.21 7.47
N LYS A 72 10.68 -1.96 7.55
CA LYS A 72 9.29 -1.63 7.25
C LYS A 72 8.89 -2.04 5.83
N ASP A 73 9.74 -1.77 4.84
CA ASP A 73 9.45 -2.07 3.44
C ASP A 73 9.37 -3.57 3.18
N GLU A 74 10.28 -4.36 3.78
CA GLU A 74 10.27 -5.81 3.64
C GLU A 74 9.04 -6.43 4.33
N LEU A 75 8.66 -5.93 5.51
CA LEU A 75 7.48 -6.41 6.25
C LEU A 75 6.17 -6.19 5.49
N VAL A 76 6.03 -5.07 4.78
CA VAL A 76 4.78 -4.74 4.07
C VAL A 76 4.77 -5.20 2.62
N LYS A 77 5.88 -5.70 2.10
CA LYS A 77 6.08 -6.04 0.67
C LYS A 77 5.02 -7.00 0.14
N SER A 78 4.66 -8.01 0.91
CA SER A 78 3.65 -9.01 0.54
C SER A 78 2.21 -8.46 0.56
N VAL A 79 1.95 -7.44 1.39
CA VAL A 79 0.60 -6.90 1.61
C VAL A 79 0.30 -5.72 0.69
N ARG A 80 1.32 -4.98 0.24
CA ARG A 80 1.17 -3.81 -0.67
C ARG A 80 0.30 -4.09 -1.89
N PRO A 81 0.48 -5.19 -2.66
CA PRO A 81 -0.33 -5.44 -3.86
C PRO A 81 -1.82 -5.61 -3.54
N ILE A 82 -2.15 -6.30 -2.44
CA ILE A 82 -3.53 -6.51 -2.01
C ILE A 82 -4.18 -5.18 -1.61
N LEU A 83 -3.44 -4.30 -0.94
CA LEU A 83 -3.95 -2.97 -0.60
C LEU A 83 -4.26 -2.13 -1.85
N TYR A 84 -3.41 -2.19 -2.87
CA TYR A 84 -3.68 -1.52 -4.14
C TYR A 84 -4.87 -2.13 -4.87
N LEU A 85 -5.03 -3.45 -4.86
CA LEU A 85 -6.18 -4.13 -5.44
C LEU A 85 -7.48 -3.71 -4.76
N LEU A 86 -7.50 -3.63 -3.42
CA LEU A 86 -8.65 -3.15 -2.67
C LEU A 86 -8.96 -1.68 -2.98
N GLN A 87 -7.95 -0.81 -3.08
CA GLN A 87 -8.16 0.58 -3.48
C GLN A 87 -8.74 0.70 -4.90
N ALA A 88 -8.21 -0.08 -5.85
CA ALA A 88 -8.75 -0.12 -7.21
C ALA A 88 -10.21 -0.60 -7.21
N ALA A 89 -10.53 -1.66 -6.48
CA ALA A 89 -11.91 -2.15 -6.35
C ALA A 89 -12.86 -1.08 -5.80
N VAL A 90 -12.46 -0.37 -4.73
CA VAL A 90 -13.26 0.72 -4.17
C VAL A 90 -13.43 1.87 -5.18
N ALA A 91 -12.37 2.23 -5.91
CA ALA A 91 -12.45 3.25 -6.96
C ALA A 91 -13.42 2.85 -8.08
N PHE A 92 -13.42 1.58 -8.51
CA PHE A 92 -14.39 1.07 -9.48
C PHE A 92 -15.83 1.13 -8.97
N VAL A 93 -16.07 0.74 -7.71
CA VAL A 93 -17.41 0.83 -7.11
C VAL A 93 -17.90 2.28 -7.06
N LEU A 94 -17.03 3.23 -6.71
CA LEU A 94 -17.34 4.66 -6.75
C LEU A 94 -17.66 5.13 -8.17
N LEU A 95 -16.87 4.72 -9.17
CA LEU A 95 -17.12 5.05 -10.58
C LEU A 95 -18.46 4.50 -11.08
N ILE A 96 -18.81 3.26 -10.74
CA ILE A 96 -20.12 2.68 -11.08
C ILE A 96 -21.25 3.52 -10.47
N GLY A 97 -21.08 3.94 -9.21
CA GLY A 97 -22.00 4.87 -8.56
C GLY A 97 -22.14 6.19 -9.32
N CYS A 98 -21.03 6.81 -9.72
CA CYS A 98 -21.03 8.05 -10.51
C CYS A 98 -21.72 7.88 -11.87
N VAL A 99 -21.48 6.77 -12.57
CA VAL A 99 -22.14 6.45 -13.86
C VAL A 99 -23.64 6.31 -13.67
N ASN A 100 -24.09 5.63 -12.62
CA ASN A 100 -25.53 5.48 -12.34
C ASN A 100 -26.21 6.83 -12.09
N VAL A 101 -25.54 7.73 -11.38
CA VAL A 101 -26.05 9.08 -11.16
C VAL A 101 -26.07 9.87 -12.47
N ALA A 102 -25.04 9.78 -13.30
CA ALA A 102 -25.00 10.41 -14.62
C ALA A 102 -26.11 9.88 -15.56
N ASN A 103 -26.38 8.56 -15.54
CA ASN A 103 -27.48 7.96 -16.28
C ASN A 103 -28.84 8.47 -15.80
N LEU A 104 -29.04 8.58 -14.48
CA LEU A 104 -30.27 9.15 -13.92
C LEU A 104 -30.45 10.63 -14.31
N MET A 105 -29.35 11.41 -14.35
CA MET A 105 -29.36 12.78 -14.87
C MET A 105 -29.78 12.82 -16.34
N LEU A 106 -29.21 11.97 -17.19
CA LEU A 106 -29.55 11.87 -18.61
C LEU A 106 -31.05 11.62 -18.79
N VAL A 107 -31.62 10.66 -18.07
CA VAL A 107 -33.06 10.35 -18.12
C VAL A 107 -33.91 11.53 -17.64
N ARG A 108 -33.60 12.15 -16.49
CA ARG A 108 -34.33 13.32 -15.97
C ARG A 108 -34.21 14.54 -16.89
N SER A 109 -33.07 14.71 -17.54
CA SER A 109 -32.83 15.79 -18.51
C SER A 109 -33.65 15.59 -19.78
N ASN A 110 -33.83 14.35 -20.25
CA ASN A 110 -34.67 14.03 -21.41
C ASN A 110 -36.15 14.34 -21.16
N ILE A 111 -36.64 14.14 -19.94
CA ILE A 111 -38.02 14.49 -19.58
C ILE A 111 -38.21 16.02 -19.57
N ARG A 112 -37.19 16.78 -19.15
CA ARG A 112 -37.20 18.27 -19.14
C ARG A 112 -36.66 18.89 -20.44
N MET A 113 -36.22 18.08 -21.41
CA MET A 113 -35.64 18.57 -22.66
C MET A 113 -36.68 19.30 -23.52
N LYS A 114 -37.97 18.96 -23.41
CA LYS A 114 -39.05 19.72 -24.06
C LYS A 114 -39.15 21.15 -23.52
N GLU A 115 -39.10 21.34 -22.20
CA GLU A 115 -39.06 22.68 -21.59
C GLU A 115 -37.72 23.41 -21.86
N MET A 116 -36.60 22.68 -21.86
CA MET A 116 -35.30 23.26 -22.16
C MET A 116 -35.17 23.67 -23.63
N ALA A 117 -35.74 22.95 -24.59
CA ALA A 117 -35.71 23.33 -26.00
C ALA A 117 -36.43 24.68 -26.21
N ILE A 118 -37.56 24.89 -25.53
CA ILE A 118 -38.33 26.14 -25.51
C ILE A 118 -37.54 27.26 -24.78
N ARG A 119 -36.82 26.94 -23.72
CA ARG A 119 -35.96 27.90 -23.01
C ARG A 119 -34.64 28.19 -23.73
N PHE A 120 -34.17 27.28 -24.59
CA PHE A 120 -32.95 27.45 -25.38
C PHE A 120 -33.19 28.36 -26.59
N SER A 121 -34.40 28.32 -27.19
CA SER A 121 -34.83 29.36 -28.14
C SER A 121 -34.98 30.74 -27.48
N LEU A 122 -35.08 30.78 -26.13
CA LEU A 122 -35.04 32.00 -25.30
C LEU A 122 -33.66 32.26 -24.64
N GLY A 123 -32.62 31.47 -24.94
CA GLY A 123 -31.24 31.70 -24.49
C GLY A 123 -30.83 31.15 -23.10
N ALA A 124 -31.64 30.35 -22.42
CA ALA A 124 -31.33 29.88 -21.06
C ALA A 124 -30.59 28.53 -21.00
N GLY A 125 -29.51 28.49 -20.19
CA GLY A 125 -28.46 27.47 -20.23
C GLY A 125 -28.73 26.17 -19.45
N ARG A 126 -28.65 25.06 -20.20
CA ARG A 126 -28.55 23.63 -19.82
C ARG A 126 -27.57 23.34 -18.67
N TRP A 127 -26.60 24.24 -18.47
CA TRP A 127 -25.47 24.12 -17.54
C TRP A 127 -25.83 24.28 -16.05
N ARG A 128 -26.92 24.97 -15.73
CA ARG A 128 -27.32 25.21 -14.34
C ARG A 128 -27.83 23.93 -13.65
N LEU A 129 -28.58 23.10 -14.37
CA LEU A 129 -29.13 21.83 -13.87
C LEU A 129 -28.04 20.76 -13.73
N ALA A 130 -27.13 20.68 -14.71
CA ALA A 130 -25.95 19.81 -14.61
C ALA A 130 -25.11 20.15 -13.37
N ARG A 131 -24.85 21.44 -13.14
CA ARG A 131 -24.07 21.89 -11.98
C ARG A 131 -24.76 21.63 -10.65
N GLN A 132 -26.06 21.85 -10.56
CA GLN A 132 -26.84 21.63 -9.32
C GLN A 132 -26.84 20.16 -8.89
N LEU A 133 -27.10 19.25 -9.83
CA LEU A 133 -27.12 17.82 -9.53
C LEU A 133 -25.70 17.26 -9.32
N LEU A 134 -24.67 17.80 -10.01
CA LEU A 134 -23.27 17.46 -9.72
C LEU A 134 -22.90 17.87 -8.29
N THR A 135 -23.27 19.08 -7.87
CA THR A 135 -23.04 19.51 -6.49
C THR A 135 -23.81 18.65 -5.50
N GLU A 136 -25.04 18.24 -5.81
CA GLU A 136 -25.85 17.38 -4.95
C GLU A 136 -25.25 15.97 -4.82
N SER A 137 -24.70 15.44 -5.92
CA SER A 137 -24.06 14.11 -5.98
C SER A 137 -22.71 14.11 -5.26
N VAL A 138 -21.90 15.16 -5.43
CA VAL A 138 -20.64 15.33 -4.70
C VAL A 138 -20.92 15.52 -3.21
N MET A 139 -21.98 16.26 -2.85
CA MET A 139 -22.37 16.47 -1.46
C MET A 139 -22.87 15.17 -0.81
N LEU A 140 -23.68 14.37 -1.52
CA LEU A 140 -24.08 13.02 -1.08
C LEU A 140 -22.90 12.06 -0.96
N ALA A 141 -21.97 12.07 -1.92
CA ALA A 141 -20.75 11.26 -1.87
C ALA A 141 -19.85 11.68 -0.69
N ALA A 142 -19.73 12.98 -0.43
CA ALA A 142 -18.99 13.50 0.71
C ALA A 142 -19.64 13.11 2.05
N LEU A 143 -20.98 13.21 2.15
CA LEU A 143 -21.72 12.79 3.34
C LEU A 143 -21.65 11.27 3.56
N GLY A 144 -21.75 10.47 2.50
CA GLY A 144 -21.56 9.02 2.55
C GLY A 144 -20.14 8.64 2.95
N GLY A 145 -19.13 9.34 2.42
CA GLY A 145 -17.73 9.18 2.80
C GLY A 145 -17.48 9.54 4.26
N LEU A 146 -17.97 10.69 4.72
CA LEU A 146 -17.90 11.12 6.12
C LEU A 146 -18.60 10.13 7.06
N GLY A 147 -19.81 9.67 6.69
CA GLY A 147 -20.55 8.66 7.44
C GLY A 147 -19.78 7.35 7.55
N GLY A 148 -19.20 6.86 6.44
CA GLY A 148 -18.37 5.66 6.44
C GLY A 148 -17.12 5.80 7.33
N VAL A 149 -16.45 6.96 7.29
CA VAL A 149 -15.30 7.25 8.17
C VAL A 149 -15.72 7.28 9.63
N LEU A 150 -16.83 7.93 9.97
CA LEU A 150 -17.36 8.01 11.33
C LEU A 150 -17.71 6.62 11.89
N VAL A 151 -18.38 5.77 11.10
CA VAL A 151 -18.70 4.38 11.49
C VAL A 151 -17.41 3.58 11.70
N GLY A 152 -16.43 3.73 10.81
CA GLY A 152 -15.12 3.09 10.95
C GLY A 152 -14.36 3.54 12.21
N PHE A 153 -14.46 4.82 12.56
CA PHE A 153 -13.86 5.38 13.77
C PHE A 153 -14.56 4.89 15.04
N ALA A 154 -15.90 4.87 15.04
CA ALA A 154 -16.71 4.35 16.14
C ALA A 154 -16.42 2.87 16.41
N ARG A 155 -16.29 2.06 15.36
CA ARG A 155 -15.94 0.63 15.46
C ARG A 155 -14.55 0.42 16.07
N ARG A 156 -13.56 1.21 15.65
CA ARG A 156 -12.21 1.18 16.25
C ARG A 156 -12.25 1.55 17.74
N LYS A 157 -12.98 2.60 18.09
CA LYS A 157 -13.11 3.07 19.48
C LYS A 157 -13.81 2.05 20.37
N CYS A 158 -14.85 1.37 19.86
CA CYS A 158 -15.56 0.31 20.58
C CYS A 158 -14.70 -0.95 20.79
N SER A 159 -13.90 -1.33 19.78
CA SER A 159 -12.93 -2.43 19.91
C SER A 159 -11.82 -2.13 20.93
N HIS A 160 -11.41 -0.86 21.04
CA HIS A 160 -10.41 -0.44 22.04
C HIS A 160 -11.00 -0.39 23.45
N ARG A 161 -12.29 -0.05 23.59
CA ARG A 161 -12.99 -0.03 24.88
C ARG A 161 -13.23 -1.45 25.43
N TRP A 162 -13.56 -2.41 24.57
CA TRP A 162 -13.77 -3.81 24.98
C TRP A 162 -12.48 -4.50 25.48
N ARG A 163 -11.31 -4.17 24.92
CA ARG A 163 -10.01 -4.71 25.40
C ARG A 163 -9.52 -4.10 26.72
N GLY A 164 -10.07 -2.96 27.14
CA GLY A 164 -9.72 -2.30 28.40
C GLY A 164 -10.64 -2.67 29.57
N ALA A 165 -11.72 -3.43 29.34
CA ALA A 165 -12.69 -3.83 30.36
C ALA A 165 -12.54 -5.31 30.78
N SER A 166 -11.51 -5.98 30.28
CA SER A 166 -11.21 -7.40 30.54
C SER A 166 -9.87 -7.60 31.26
N VAL A 167 -9.48 -6.64 32.11
CA VAL A 167 -8.38 -6.76 33.08
C VAL A 167 -8.90 -6.32 34.44
#